data_AF-A0A423X4W5-F1
#
_entry.id   AF-A0A423X4W5-F1
#
_cell.length_a   1.000
_cell.length_b   1.000
_cell.length_c   1.000
_cell.angle_alpha   90.00
_cell.angle_beta   90.00
_cell.angle_gamma   90.00
#
_symmetry.space_group_name_H-M   'P 1'
#
loop_
_entity.id
_entity.type
_entity.pdbx_description
1 polymer ?
#
loop_
_entity_poly.entity_id
_entity_poly.type
_entity_poly.pdbx_seq_one_letter_code
_entity_poly.pdbx_strand_id
1 'polypeptide(L)'
;MSGHVGHHIRLSASRLGPRTQSRSGLQNGSHLFASRIRLDTPGQRRHFGVADAAGALLKGSELLVTSVHDLTGAPWFISLPMVAVVVSASIRTPLTLYAHNLRRRRTKLMPLIQAQYAQIGLGLRRKAVSNLRERVLKAVKKRSKATFKVFAIDGTKSIWGSFLSLPIFLSNLEVIRRMCGGPRGLIGTLLYGWQKDTPTATTTTTVPGTAEAVEAAASGSTSITSDAISVADLPSPTDLAELATTAPNVLGSISMEPTFATGGCLWFPNLLVPDPYHILPFAVSALLFASMIPETTAQRRDLFGLKPLAAKGNMTVGGGQSRMWRALQRSLLVMALAIGPVTMDMPAALHLYWMSSVGCSLVVTRGIRKLMPIPKSSVKPCTGLEVPLLRPKP
;
A
#
# COMPACT_ATOMS: atom_id res chain seq x y z
N MET A 1 -42.26 51.58 54.35
CA MET A 1 -41.98 52.67 53.40
C MET A 1 -41.18 52.05 52.26
N SER A 2 -41.86 51.57 51.21
CA SER A 2 -42.00 52.20 49.87
C SER A 2 -40.66 52.52 49.19
N GLY A 3 -40.33 52.04 47.99
CA GLY A 3 -41.19 51.39 46.99
C GLY A 3 -40.42 50.70 45.86
N HIS A 4 -41.19 49.87 45.14
CA HIS A 4 -40.94 49.19 43.87
C HIS A 4 -40.71 50.17 42.70
N VAL A 5 -40.07 49.70 41.62
CA VAL A 5 -40.67 49.45 40.27
C VAL A 5 -39.57 48.90 39.33
N GLY A 6 -39.88 47.86 38.55
CA GLY A 6 -39.08 47.34 37.44
C GLY A 6 -39.80 47.46 36.09
N HIS A 7 -39.14 47.11 34.98
CA HIS A 7 -39.70 46.72 33.66
C HIS A 7 -38.52 46.20 32.77
N HIS A 8 -38.43 44.93 32.35
CA HIS A 8 -39.08 44.19 31.24
C HIS A 8 -38.66 44.53 29.77
N ILE A 9 -37.91 43.58 29.17
CA ILE A 9 -38.07 42.91 27.84
C ILE A 9 -38.09 43.75 26.53
N ARG A 10 -37.22 43.38 25.56
CA ARG A 10 -37.63 42.89 24.21
C ARG A 10 -36.51 42.31 23.34
N LEU A 11 -36.76 41.09 22.86
CA LEU A 11 -36.19 40.48 21.65
C LEU A 11 -36.78 41.16 20.40
N SER A 12 -36.02 41.26 19.32
CA SER A 12 -36.59 41.38 17.96
C SER A 12 -35.70 40.70 16.94
N ALA A 13 -36.31 39.81 16.16
CA ALA A 13 -35.78 39.19 14.97
C ALA A 13 -36.34 39.92 13.74
N SER A 14 -35.53 40.12 12.71
CA SER A 14 -36.03 40.40 11.37
C SER A 14 -35.09 39.83 10.30
N ARG A 15 -35.64 38.87 9.54
CA ARG A 15 -35.19 38.43 8.22
C ARG A 15 -35.48 39.51 7.18
N LEU A 16 -34.75 39.46 6.06
CA LEU A 16 -35.10 39.80 4.65
C LEU A 16 -33.76 40.11 3.97
N GLY A 17 -33.35 39.63 2.79
CA GLY A 17 -33.93 38.91 1.65
C GLY A 17 -32.83 38.85 0.56
N PRO A 18 -33.03 38.16 -0.58
CA PRO A 18 -31.96 37.72 -1.48
C PRO A 18 -31.61 38.76 -2.55
N ARG A 19 -30.31 38.85 -2.90
CA ARG A 19 -29.80 39.68 -4.00
C ARG A 19 -29.85 38.89 -5.30
N THR A 20 -30.88 39.12 -6.10
CA THR A 20 -30.92 38.83 -7.53
C THR A 20 -30.33 40.03 -8.27
N GLN A 21 -29.39 39.80 -9.19
CA GLN A 21 -28.93 40.83 -10.13
C GLN A 21 -29.22 40.33 -11.54
N SER A 22 -30.20 40.99 -12.17
CA SER A 22 -30.54 40.85 -13.58
C SER A 22 -29.75 41.85 -14.43
N ARG A 23 -29.70 41.53 -15.70
CA ARG A 23 -28.83 41.97 -16.79
C ARG A 23 -29.38 43.20 -17.53
N SER A 24 -28.49 43.83 -18.32
CA SER A 24 -28.63 44.86 -19.38
C SER A 24 -28.06 46.22 -18.96
N GLY A 25 -27.22 46.92 -19.71
CA GLY A 25 -26.73 46.82 -21.09
C GLY A 25 -26.74 48.24 -21.67
N LEU A 26 -25.59 48.78 -22.11
CA LEU A 26 -25.50 49.88 -23.10
C LEU A 26 -24.05 50.15 -23.54
N GLN A 27 -23.84 49.84 -24.82
CA GLN A 27 -22.99 50.36 -25.90
C GLN A 27 -21.77 51.31 -25.70
N ASN A 28 -20.86 51.09 -26.68
CA ASN A 28 -19.95 51.99 -27.40
C ASN A 28 -18.50 52.15 -26.92
N GLY A 29 -17.58 51.85 -27.85
CA GLY A 29 -16.14 52.10 -27.72
C GLY A 29 -15.32 51.30 -28.74
N SER A 30 -15.11 51.90 -29.90
CA SER A 30 -14.39 51.43 -31.09
C SER A 30 -12.88 51.17 -30.93
N HIS A 31 -12.40 50.17 -31.68
CA HIS A 31 -11.10 50.02 -32.34
C HIS A 31 -9.82 50.39 -31.57
N LEU A 32 -9.09 49.37 -31.09
CA LEU A 32 -7.62 49.35 -31.16
C LEU A 32 -7.10 47.93 -31.41
N PHE A 33 -6.19 47.83 -32.38
CA PHE A 33 -5.52 46.63 -32.85
C PHE A 33 -4.79 45.90 -31.71
N ALA A 34 -5.15 44.65 -31.47
CA ALA A 34 -4.33 43.70 -30.73
C ALA A 34 -4.09 42.49 -31.63
N SER A 35 -2.90 42.45 -32.24
CA SER A 35 -2.35 41.28 -32.91
C SER A 35 -2.29 40.11 -31.92
N ARG A 36 -3.34 39.29 -31.88
CA ARG A 36 -3.30 38.00 -31.19
C ARG A 36 -2.47 37.05 -32.04
N ILE A 37 -1.20 36.88 -31.68
CA ILE A 37 -0.46 35.68 -32.03
C ILE A 37 -1.20 34.52 -31.34
N ARG A 38 -2.04 33.80 -32.09
CA ARG A 38 -2.54 32.48 -31.66
C ARG A 38 -1.40 31.50 -31.86
N LEU A 39 -0.66 31.19 -30.79
CA LEU A 39 -0.01 29.89 -30.70
C LEU A 39 -1.14 28.85 -30.52
N ASP A 40 -1.63 28.30 -31.62
CA ASP A 40 -2.37 27.04 -31.62
C ASP A 40 -1.36 25.92 -31.35
N THR A 41 -0.92 25.81 -30.09
CA THR A 41 -0.38 24.55 -29.59
C THR A 41 -1.59 23.74 -29.14
N PRO A 42 -1.92 22.60 -29.76
CA PRO A 42 -3.00 21.76 -29.25
C PRO A 42 -2.61 21.32 -27.84
N GLY A 43 -3.25 21.93 -26.84
CA GLY A 43 -3.10 21.57 -25.45
C GLY A 43 -3.62 20.17 -25.24
N GLN A 44 -2.77 19.18 -25.42
CA GLN A 44 -3.05 17.78 -25.10
C GLN A 44 -3.31 17.71 -23.60
N ARG A 45 -4.59 17.73 -23.22
CA ARG A 45 -5.01 17.50 -21.84
C ARG A 45 -4.63 16.07 -21.49
N ARG A 46 -3.52 15.90 -20.78
CA ARG A 46 -3.11 14.61 -20.23
C ARG A 46 -4.14 14.22 -19.16
N HIS A 47 -5.01 13.28 -19.50
CA HIS A 47 -5.93 12.69 -18.55
C HIS A 47 -5.13 11.71 -17.69
N PHE A 48 -4.74 12.13 -16.48
CA PHE A 48 -4.19 11.22 -15.48
C PHE A 48 -5.29 10.29 -14.97
N GLY A 49 -5.56 9.23 -15.73
CA GLY A 49 -6.51 8.19 -15.38
C GLY A 49 -5.86 7.08 -14.55
N VAL A 50 -6.64 6.42 -13.70
CA VAL A 50 -6.17 5.23 -12.95
C VAL A 50 -5.72 4.12 -13.91
N ALA A 51 -6.40 3.96 -15.05
CA ALA A 51 -6.05 3.00 -16.08
C ALA A 51 -4.71 3.31 -16.77
N ASP A 52 -4.40 4.60 -16.97
CA ASP A 52 -3.14 5.06 -17.56
C ASP A 52 -1.97 4.78 -16.60
N ALA A 53 -2.13 5.16 -15.33
CA ALA A 53 -1.16 4.83 -14.28
C ALA A 53 -0.94 3.31 -14.13
N ALA A 54 -2.00 2.51 -14.25
CA ALA A 54 -1.89 1.05 -14.21
C ALA A 54 -1.15 0.49 -15.44
N GLY A 55 -1.41 1.02 -16.63
CA GLY A 55 -0.71 0.63 -17.86
C GLY A 55 0.79 0.94 -17.78
N ALA A 56 1.14 2.15 -17.33
CA ALA A 56 2.53 2.54 -17.11
C ALA A 56 3.24 1.66 -16.06
N LEU A 57 2.55 1.31 -14.97
CA LEU A 57 3.08 0.41 -13.95
C LEU A 57 3.33 -1.00 -14.50
N LEU A 58 2.42 -1.53 -15.31
CA LEU A 58 2.55 -2.84 -15.93
C LEU A 58 3.70 -2.87 -16.93
N LYS A 59 3.79 -1.87 -17.82
CA LYS A 59 4.90 -1.76 -18.77
C LYS A 59 6.24 -1.59 -18.06
N GLY A 60 6.29 -0.75 -17.03
CA GLY A 60 7.49 -0.57 -16.22
C GLY A 60 7.90 -1.86 -15.48
N SER A 61 6.93 -2.67 -15.06
CA SER A 61 7.20 -3.97 -14.43
C SER A 61 7.72 -5.00 -15.44
N GLU A 62 7.12 -5.07 -16.63
CA GLU A 62 7.59 -5.91 -17.74
C GLU A 62 9.05 -5.58 -18.10
N LEU A 63 9.33 -4.30 -18.38
CA LEU A 63 10.67 -3.84 -18.69
C LEU A 63 11.67 -4.16 -17.58
N LEU A 64 11.27 -4.00 -16.31
CA LEU A 64 12.14 -4.29 -15.19
C LEU A 64 12.44 -5.79 -15.06
N VAL A 65 11.44 -6.66 -15.25
CA VAL A 65 11.62 -8.12 -15.19
C VAL A 65 12.54 -8.60 -16.30
N THR A 66 12.31 -8.17 -17.55
CA THR A 66 13.15 -8.56 -18.69
C THR A 66 14.55 -7.97 -18.57
N SER A 67 14.68 -6.67 -18.28
CA SER A 67 15.99 -6.01 -18.16
C SER A 67 16.88 -6.63 -17.08
N VAL A 68 16.31 -7.08 -15.95
CA VAL A 68 17.10 -7.76 -14.91
C VAL A 68 17.61 -9.11 -15.41
N HIS A 69 16.80 -9.86 -16.16
CA HIS A 69 17.22 -11.12 -16.75
C HIS A 69 18.29 -10.90 -17.82
N ASP A 70 18.06 -9.97 -18.76
CA ASP A 70 18.95 -9.67 -19.87
C ASP A 70 20.31 -9.14 -19.39
N LEU A 71 20.31 -8.24 -18.38
CA LEU A 71 21.54 -7.66 -17.84
C LEU A 71 22.36 -8.66 -17.04
N THR A 72 21.71 -9.58 -16.33
CA THR A 72 22.42 -10.56 -15.50
C THR A 72 22.82 -11.82 -16.26
N GLY A 73 22.13 -12.16 -17.35
CA GLY A 73 22.25 -13.45 -18.02
C GLY A 73 21.94 -14.64 -17.10
N ALA A 74 21.32 -14.39 -15.95
CA ALA A 74 21.09 -15.40 -14.92
C ALA A 74 19.80 -16.20 -15.22
N PRO A 75 19.75 -17.48 -14.87
CA PRO A 75 18.53 -18.28 -15.00
C PRO A 75 17.37 -17.67 -14.21
N TRP A 76 16.14 -17.95 -14.65
CA TRP A 76 14.93 -17.32 -14.11
C TRP A 76 14.74 -17.50 -12.59
N PHE A 77 15.21 -18.61 -12.03
CA PHE A 77 15.15 -18.82 -10.59
C PHE A 77 15.99 -17.81 -9.76
N ILE A 78 16.99 -17.15 -10.38
CA ILE A 78 17.81 -16.10 -9.76
C ILE A 78 17.29 -14.71 -10.15
N SER A 79 16.90 -14.52 -11.42
CA SER A 79 16.44 -13.21 -11.91
C SER A 79 15.16 -12.76 -11.19
N LEU A 80 14.23 -13.68 -10.88
CA LEU A 80 12.98 -13.36 -10.17
C LEU A 80 13.22 -12.85 -8.73
N PRO A 81 14.05 -13.51 -7.88
CA PRO A 81 14.49 -12.93 -6.62
C PRO A 81 15.27 -11.62 -6.76
N MET A 82 16.12 -11.49 -7.77
CA MET A 82 16.86 -10.25 -8.05
C MET A 82 15.91 -9.08 -8.30
N VAL A 83 14.87 -9.28 -9.12
CA VAL A 83 13.80 -8.29 -9.33
C VAL A 83 13.17 -7.87 -7.99
N ALA A 84 12.85 -8.82 -7.13
CA ALA A 84 12.28 -8.54 -5.82
C ALA A 84 13.22 -7.73 -4.92
N VAL A 85 14.53 -8.00 -4.97
CA VAL A 85 15.56 -7.23 -4.27
C VAL A 85 15.65 -5.81 -4.81
N VAL A 86 15.71 -5.63 -6.13
CA VAL A 86 15.79 -4.30 -6.80
C VAL A 86 14.58 -3.44 -6.44
N VAL A 87 13.36 -3.97 -6.55
CA VAL A 87 12.12 -3.27 -6.17
C VAL A 87 12.10 -2.93 -4.68
N SER A 88 12.58 -3.86 -3.84
CA SER A 88 12.65 -3.62 -2.40
C SER A 88 13.64 -2.51 -2.06
N ALA A 89 14.85 -2.56 -2.63
CA ALA A 89 15.91 -1.58 -2.41
C ALA A 89 15.47 -0.17 -2.87
N SER A 90 14.93 -0.05 -4.08
CA SER A 90 14.56 1.23 -4.69
C SER A 90 13.34 1.89 -4.06
N ILE A 91 12.28 1.12 -3.78
CA ILE A 91 10.98 1.69 -3.40
C ILE A 91 10.63 1.41 -1.94
N ARG A 92 10.79 0.16 -1.51
CA ARG A 92 10.33 -0.27 -0.18
C ARG A 92 11.25 0.23 0.92
N THR A 93 12.58 0.20 0.75
CA THR A 93 13.52 0.65 1.79
C THR A 93 13.35 2.13 2.16
N PRO A 94 13.29 3.11 1.23
CA PRO A 94 13.13 4.52 1.63
C PRO A 94 11.78 4.75 2.30
N LEU A 95 10.73 4.09 1.81
CA LEU A 95 9.38 4.25 2.34
C LEU A 95 9.24 3.66 3.76
N THR A 96 9.80 2.47 3.98
CA THR A 96 9.83 1.84 5.31
C THR A 96 10.70 2.62 6.29
N LEU A 97 11.83 3.18 5.84
CA LEU A 97 12.68 4.05 6.64
C LEU A 97 11.95 5.34 7.04
N TYR A 98 11.23 5.96 6.11
CA TYR A 98 10.39 7.12 6.40
C TYR A 98 9.29 6.79 7.44
N ALA A 99 8.56 5.70 7.25
CA ALA A 99 7.55 5.24 8.19
C ALA A 99 8.14 4.94 9.58
N HIS A 100 9.33 4.34 9.62
CA HIS A 100 10.07 4.07 10.84
C HIS A 100 10.48 5.36 11.56
N ASN A 101 11.03 6.34 10.84
CA ASN A 101 11.38 7.65 11.37
C ASN A 101 10.18 8.38 11.98
N LEU A 102 9.02 8.30 11.33
CA LEU A 102 7.78 8.89 11.84
C LEU A 102 7.34 8.21 13.15
N ARG A 103 7.47 6.89 13.22
CA ARG A 103 7.22 6.11 14.45
C ARG A 103 8.19 6.50 15.57
N ARG A 104 9.48 6.66 15.27
CA ARG A 104 10.50 7.09 16.23
C ARG A 104 10.20 8.48 16.79
N ARG A 105 9.85 9.46 15.94
CA ARG A 105 9.42 10.80 16.38
C ARG A 105 8.18 10.73 17.28
N ARG A 106 7.20 9.90 16.92
CA ARG A 106 6.00 9.69 17.74
C ARG A 106 6.31 9.11 19.12
N THR A 107 7.28 8.20 19.24
CA THR A 107 7.66 7.64 20.54
C THR A 107 8.29 8.66 21.48
N LYS A 108 9.02 9.65 20.96
CA LYS A 108 9.58 10.75 21.77
C LYS A 108 8.50 11.60 22.44
N LEU A 109 7.29 11.65 21.87
CA LEU A 109 6.14 12.41 22.40
C LEU A 109 5.25 11.59 23.36
N MET A 110 5.52 10.29 23.54
CA MET A 110 4.80 9.46 24.50
C MET A 110 4.77 10.01 25.93
N PRO A 111 5.89 10.49 26.53
CA PRO A 111 5.86 11.04 27.88
C PRO A 111 4.94 12.27 28.00
N LEU A 112 4.88 13.11 26.97
CA LEU A 112 3.98 14.27 26.95
C LEU A 112 2.50 13.83 26.97
N ILE A 113 2.16 12.78 26.23
CA ILE A 113 0.80 12.23 26.22
C ILE A 113 0.45 11.60 27.57
N GLN A 114 1.40 10.92 28.21
CA GLN A 114 1.24 10.39 29.57
C GLN A 114 0.99 11.51 30.59
N ALA A 115 1.78 12.60 30.53
CA ALA A 115 1.59 13.76 31.39
C ALA A 115 0.21 14.43 31.16
N GLN A 116 -0.20 14.60 29.90
CA GLN A 116 -1.54 15.12 29.56
C GLN A 116 -2.65 14.25 30.12
N TYR A 117 -2.50 12.93 30.09
CA TYR A 117 -3.46 11.99 30.66
C TYR A 117 -3.58 12.16 32.18
N ALA A 118 -2.46 12.24 32.90
CA ALA A 118 -2.46 12.47 34.34
C ALA A 118 -3.11 13.82 34.69
N GLN A 119 -2.72 14.91 34.01
CA GLN A 119 -3.25 16.25 34.26
C GLN A 119 -4.77 16.34 34.03
N ILE A 120 -5.25 15.82 32.90
CA ILE A 120 -6.68 15.82 32.56
C ILE A 120 -7.47 14.90 33.50
N GLY A 121 -6.89 13.76 33.88
CA GLY A 121 -7.45 12.83 34.85
C GLY A 121 -7.70 13.49 36.20
N LEU A 122 -6.72 14.19 36.76
CA LEU A 122 -6.85 14.90 38.03
C LEU A 122 -7.88 16.02 37.96
N GLY A 123 -7.87 16.82 36.89
CA GLY A 123 -8.83 17.91 36.70
C GLY A 123 -10.28 17.44 36.59
N LEU A 124 -10.54 16.33 35.90
CA LEU A 124 -11.88 15.76 35.78
C LEU A 124 -12.30 14.98 37.04
N ARG A 125 -11.35 14.35 37.76
CA ARG A 125 -11.61 13.68 39.03
C ARG A 125 -12.06 14.68 40.10
N ARG A 126 -11.42 15.85 40.18
CA ARG A 126 -11.81 16.95 41.07
C ARG A 126 -13.24 17.45 40.81
N LYS A 127 -13.69 17.39 39.54
CA LYS A 127 -15.04 17.78 39.13
C LYS A 127 -16.09 16.66 39.31
N ALA A 128 -15.73 15.55 39.96
CA ALA A 128 -16.61 14.42 40.26
C ALA A 128 -17.45 13.93 39.05
N VAL A 129 -16.87 13.94 37.85
CA VAL A 129 -17.61 13.64 36.62
C VAL A 129 -17.83 12.13 36.45
N SER A 130 -19.06 11.73 36.11
CA SER A 130 -19.37 10.35 35.70
C SER A 130 -18.63 9.96 34.41
N ASN A 131 -18.31 8.67 34.26
CA ASN A 131 -17.56 8.15 33.11
C ASN A 131 -16.19 8.84 32.93
N LEU A 132 -15.49 9.08 34.05
CA LEU A 132 -14.19 9.76 34.11
C LEU A 132 -13.20 9.21 33.07
N ARG A 133 -13.03 7.89 32.99
CA ARG A 133 -12.06 7.25 32.09
C ARG A 133 -12.32 7.59 30.62
N GLU A 134 -13.57 7.49 30.17
CA GLU A 134 -13.91 7.77 28.77
C GLU A 134 -13.72 9.24 28.41
N ARG A 135 -14.12 10.14 29.31
CA ARG A 135 -13.96 11.58 29.12
C ARG A 135 -12.49 11.98 29.09
N VAL A 136 -11.66 11.41 29.97
CA VAL A 136 -10.20 11.58 29.94
C VAL A 136 -9.64 11.09 28.61
N LEU A 137 -9.99 9.88 28.17
CA LEU A 137 -9.51 9.32 26.90
C LEU A 137 -9.93 10.18 25.69
N LYS A 138 -11.19 10.64 25.63
CA LYS A 138 -11.68 11.53 24.56
C LYS A 138 -10.93 12.88 24.57
N ALA A 139 -10.75 13.49 25.74
CA ALA A 139 -10.05 14.76 25.89
C ALA A 139 -8.55 14.64 25.53
N VAL A 140 -7.87 13.59 25.99
CA VAL A 140 -6.47 13.29 25.67
C VAL A 140 -6.32 12.98 24.18
N LYS A 141 -7.24 12.22 23.57
CA LYS A 141 -7.23 11.97 22.12
C LYS A 141 -7.36 13.28 21.32
N LYS A 142 -8.25 14.19 21.73
CA LYS A 142 -8.40 15.51 21.10
C LYS A 142 -7.13 16.35 21.23
N ARG A 143 -6.57 16.46 22.45
CA ARG A 143 -5.35 17.25 22.72
C ARG A 143 -4.12 16.68 22.04
N SER A 144 -3.90 15.36 22.11
CA SER A 144 -2.78 14.70 21.44
C SER A 144 -2.80 14.88 19.92
N LYS A 145 -3.99 14.87 19.27
CA LYS A 145 -4.10 15.16 17.83
C LYS A 145 -3.62 16.58 17.50
N ALA A 146 -3.95 17.57 18.33
CA ALA A 146 -3.46 18.93 18.17
C ALA A 146 -1.94 19.01 18.37
N THR A 147 -1.40 18.36 19.40
CA THR A 147 0.04 18.26 19.63
C THR A 147 0.77 17.63 18.45
N PHE A 148 0.27 16.50 17.93
CA PHE A 148 0.87 15.87 16.75
C PHE A 148 0.82 16.75 15.50
N LYS A 149 -0.25 17.53 15.31
CA LYS A 149 -0.33 18.52 14.22
C LYS A 149 0.75 19.59 14.36
N VAL A 150 0.99 20.11 15.56
CA VAL A 150 2.05 21.10 15.84
C VAL A 150 3.43 20.54 15.54
N PHE A 151 3.69 19.28 15.90
CA PHE A 151 4.96 18.61 15.60
C PHE A 151 5.03 17.99 14.18
N ALA A 152 4.07 18.30 13.30
CA ALA A 152 3.97 17.77 11.93
C ALA A 152 4.04 16.23 11.82
N ILE A 153 3.51 15.52 12.83
CA ILE A 153 3.41 14.06 12.83
C ILE A 153 2.00 13.69 12.40
N ASP A 154 1.84 13.46 11.09
CA ASP A 154 0.55 13.04 10.54
C ASP A 154 0.32 11.56 10.80
N GLY A 155 -0.67 11.25 11.65
CA GLY A 155 -1.05 9.87 11.96
C GLY A 155 -1.49 9.07 10.73
N THR A 156 -2.08 9.73 9.74
CA THR A 156 -2.52 9.10 8.48
C THR A 156 -1.34 8.64 7.65
N LYS A 157 -0.28 9.48 7.51
CA LYS A 157 0.90 9.17 6.70
C LYS A 157 1.67 7.92 7.18
N SER A 158 1.58 7.60 8.47
CA SER A 158 2.21 6.40 9.04
C SER A 158 1.60 5.07 8.57
N ILE A 159 0.32 5.05 8.16
CA ILE A 159 -0.38 3.83 7.76
C ILE A 159 -0.06 3.48 6.29
N TRP A 160 0.13 4.50 5.44
CA TRP A 160 0.35 4.33 4.00
C TRP A 160 1.72 3.74 3.62
N GLY A 161 2.70 3.76 4.52
CA GLY A 161 4.08 3.34 4.20
C GLY A 161 4.25 1.87 3.78
N SER A 162 3.37 0.96 4.19
CA SER A 162 3.44 -0.44 3.72
C SER A 162 2.52 -0.70 2.54
N PHE A 163 1.35 -0.05 2.50
CA PHE A 163 0.35 -0.25 1.46
C PHE A 163 0.73 0.37 0.11
N LEU A 164 1.58 1.40 0.09
CA LEU A 164 1.97 2.04 -1.17
C LEU A 164 2.86 1.14 -2.06
N SER A 165 3.51 0.11 -1.49
CA SER A 165 4.30 -0.86 -2.27
C SER A 165 3.48 -1.99 -2.86
N LEU A 166 2.21 -2.14 -2.44
CA LEU A 166 1.34 -3.23 -2.86
C LEU A 166 0.97 -3.19 -4.36
N PRO A 167 0.67 -2.02 -4.97
CA PRO A 167 0.39 -1.96 -6.41
C PRO A 167 1.56 -2.44 -7.27
N ILE A 168 2.79 -2.13 -6.88
CA ILE A 168 4.00 -2.54 -7.61
C ILE A 168 4.27 -4.03 -7.44
N PHE A 169 4.03 -4.58 -6.24
CA PHE A 169 4.10 -6.02 -6.04
C PHE A 169 3.09 -6.76 -6.93
N LEU A 170 1.86 -6.26 -6.96
CA LEU A 170 0.78 -6.82 -7.77
C LEU A 170 1.03 -6.68 -9.28
N SER A 171 1.62 -5.57 -9.74
CA SER A 171 1.96 -5.39 -11.16
C SER A 171 3.02 -6.40 -11.62
N ASN A 172 4.09 -6.60 -10.84
CA ASN A 172 5.09 -7.62 -11.14
C ASN A 172 4.49 -9.03 -11.10
N LEU A 173 3.61 -9.31 -10.13
CA LEU A 173 2.95 -10.61 -10.03
C LEU A 173 2.05 -10.89 -11.25
N GLU A 174 1.34 -9.88 -11.76
CA GLU A 174 0.54 -10.00 -12.99
C GLU A 174 1.41 -10.20 -14.23
N VAL A 175 2.51 -9.45 -14.37
CA VAL A 175 3.46 -9.62 -15.48
C VAL A 175 4.02 -11.04 -15.50
N ILE A 176 4.53 -11.53 -14.36
CA ILE A 176 5.07 -12.90 -14.26
C ILE A 176 3.98 -13.93 -14.55
N ARG A 177 2.74 -13.69 -14.10
CA ARG A 177 1.60 -14.55 -14.39
C ARG A 177 1.32 -14.63 -15.90
N ARG A 178 1.42 -13.51 -16.62
CA ARG A 178 1.27 -13.47 -18.09
C ARG A 178 2.42 -14.14 -18.81
N MET A 179 3.66 -13.94 -18.35
CA MET A 179 4.82 -14.65 -18.87
C MET A 179 4.69 -16.17 -18.68
N CYS A 180 3.97 -16.63 -17.65
CA CYS A 180 3.63 -18.04 -17.48
C CYS A 180 2.50 -18.55 -18.41
N GLY A 181 1.91 -17.70 -19.25
CA GLY A 181 0.72 -18.03 -20.06
C GLY A 181 -0.60 -18.03 -19.27
N GLY A 182 -0.61 -17.52 -18.04
CA GLY A 182 -1.80 -17.50 -17.20
C GLY A 182 -2.85 -16.48 -17.66
N PRO A 183 -4.16 -16.73 -17.38
CA PRO A 183 -5.22 -15.80 -17.71
C PRO A 183 -5.09 -14.49 -16.91
N ARG A 184 -5.72 -13.40 -17.39
CA ARG A 184 -5.74 -12.09 -16.73
C ARG A 184 -6.07 -12.26 -15.23
N GLY A 185 -5.22 -11.77 -14.34
CA GLY A 185 -5.40 -11.93 -12.90
C GLY A 185 -6.33 -10.90 -12.27
N LEU A 186 -6.40 -10.93 -10.94
CA LEU A 186 -7.34 -10.16 -10.11
C LEU A 186 -7.25 -8.63 -10.32
N ILE A 187 -6.06 -8.12 -10.66
CA ILE A 187 -5.84 -6.68 -10.95
C ILE A 187 -6.41 -6.31 -12.30
N GLY A 188 -6.32 -7.20 -13.28
CA GLY A 188 -7.06 -7.09 -14.53
C GLY A 188 -8.55 -7.04 -14.21
N THR A 189 -9.11 -8.04 -13.54
CA THR A 189 -10.55 -8.08 -13.23
C THR A 189 -11.03 -6.89 -12.37
N LEU A 190 -10.19 -6.37 -11.46
CA LEU A 190 -10.51 -5.22 -10.60
C LEU A 190 -10.44 -3.88 -11.35
N LEU A 191 -9.43 -3.68 -12.22
CA LEU A 191 -9.29 -2.47 -13.04
C LEU A 191 -10.28 -2.45 -14.21
N TYR A 192 -10.62 -3.62 -14.75
CA TYR A 192 -11.54 -3.79 -15.88
C TYR A 192 -13.00 -3.95 -15.45
N GLY A 193 -13.26 -4.04 -14.15
CA GLY A 193 -14.58 -4.33 -13.61
C GLY A 193 -15.02 -5.75 -13.95
N TRP A 194 -16.01 -6.23 -13.20
CA TRP A 194 -16.87 -7.33 -13.64
C TRP A 194 -17.67 -6.89 -14.89
N GLN A 195 -16.97 -6.61 -16.00
CA GLN A 195 -17.61 -6.47 -17.29
C GLN A 195 -18.09 -7.89 -17.62
N LYS A 196 -19.38 -8.16 -17.38
CA LYS A 196 -20.03 -9.33 -17.95
C LYS A 196 -19.71 -9.29 -19.44
N ASP A 197 -18.93 -10.26 -19.91
CA ASP A 197 -18.91 -10.58 -21.32
C ASP A 197 -20.36 -10.93 -21.67
N THR A 198 -21.10 -9.97 -22.23
CA THR A 198 -22.35 -10.28 -22.91
C THR A 198 -21.93 -11.18 -24.06
N PRO A 199 -22.34 -12.46 -24.09
CA PRO A 199 -21.93 -13.36 -25.16
C PRO A 199 -22.55 -12.84 -26.44
N THR A 200 -21.75 -12.16 -27.25
CA THR A 200 -22.13 -11.90 -28.64
C THR A 200 -21.89 -13.22 -29.36
N ALA A 201 -22.99 -13.86 -29.68
CA ALA A 201 -23.05 -15.13 -30.38
C ALA A 201 -22.13 -15.14 -31.61
N THR A 202 -21.28 -16.15 -31.69
CA THR A 202 -20.84 -16.69 -32.99
C THR A 202 -20.77 -18.20 -32.85
N THR A 203 -21.91 -18.79 -33.20
CA THR A 203 -22.11 -20.10 -33.84
C THR A 203 -21.45 -21.34 -33.21
N THR A 204 -22.30 -22.04 -32.46
CA THR A 204 -22.36 -23.51 -32.27
C THR A 204 -21.68 -24.37 -33.34
N THR A 205 -20.82 -25.29 -32.90
CA THR A 205 -20.94 -26.72 -33.28
C THR A 205 -20.50 -27.59 -32.09
N THR A 206 -21.48 -28.12 -31.37
CA THR A 206 -21.46 -29.28 -30.46
C THR A 206 -21.29 -30.55 -31.34
N VAL A 207 -20.61 -31.66 -31.00
CA VAL A 207 -20.77 -32.65 -29.90
C VAL A 207 -19.49 -33.57 -29.84
N PRO A 208 -19.38 -34.70 -29.07
CA PRO A 208 -18.75 -34.88 -27.75
C PRO A 208 -17.56 -35.88 -27.65
N GLY A 209 -16.88 -35.88 -26.50
CA GLY A 209 -16.45 -37.11 -25.78
C GLY A 209 -15.07 -37.72 -26.10
N THR A 210 -14.51 -38.33 -25.04
CA THR A 210 -13.41 -39.32 -24.97
C THR A 210 -11.95 -38.86 -25.00
N ALA A 211 -11.16 -39.65 -24.28
CA ALA A 211 -9.76 -39.55 -23.91
C ALA A 211 -8.81 -39.83 -25.10
N GLU A 212 -7.51 -39.85 -24.78
CA GLU A 212 -6.35 -40.23 -25.62
C GLU A 212 -5.84 -39.06 -26.49
N ALA A 213 -4.66 -38.49 -26.23
CA ALA A 213 -3.30 -39.04 -26.38
C ALA A 213 -2.89 -39.24 -27.84
N VAL A 214 -1.60 -38.94 -28.12
CA VAL A 214 -0.80 -39.41 -29.29
C VAL A 214 -1.20 -38.64 -30.57
N GLU A 215 -0.36 -38.06 -31.44
CA GLU A 215 1.09 -38.03 -31.65
C GLU A 215 1.40 -37.08 -32.84
N ALA A 216 2.67 -37.11 -33.24
CA ALA A 216 3.20 -36.92 -34.60
C ALA A 216 3.51 -35.48 -34.98
N ALA A 217 4.79 -35.09 -35.02
CA ALA A 217 5.83 -35.51 -35.99
C ALA A 217 6.14 -34.27 -36.85
N ALA A 218 7.32 -34.02 -37.38
CA ALA A 218 8.66 -34.55 -37.18
C ALA A 218 9.61 -33.51 -37.82
N SER A 219 10.85 -33.48 -37.34
CA SER A 219 12.10 -33.28 -38.06
C SER A 219 12.23 -32.26 -39.21
N GLY A 220 13.18 -31.34 -39.06
CA GLY A 220 13.80 -30.58 -40.16
C GLY A 220 15.01 -29.78 -39.70
N SER A 221 16.17 -30.09 -40.25
CA SER A 221 17.52 -29.69 -39.83
C SER A 221 17.99 -28.30 -40.33
N THR A 222 18.95 -27.73 -39.58
CA THR A 222 20.12 -26.92 -40.01
C THR A 222 19.96 -25.77 -41.02
N SER A 223 20.39 -24.55 -40.65
CA SER A 223 21.66 -23.96 -41.12
C SER A 223 21.81 -22.49 -40.68
N ILE A 224 23.08 -22.10 -40.58
CA ILE A 224 23.65 -20.84 -40.12
C ILE A 224 23.63 -19.82 -41.26
N THR A 225 23.34 -18.54 -40.99
CA THR A 225 24.15 -17.41 -41.50
C THR A 225 23.97 -16.16 -40.63
N SER A 226 25.11 -15.56 -40.36
CA SER A 226 25.38 -14.21 -39.90
C SER A 226 24.60 -13.13 -40.65
N ASP A 227 24.16 -12.08 -39.95
CA ASP A 227 24.55 -10.73 -40.35
C ASP A 227 24.45 -9.72 -39.19
N ALA A 228 25.47 -8.89 -39.13
CA ALA A 228 25.67 -7.83 -38.17
C ALA A 228 24.66 -6.69 -38.40
N ILE A 229 24.12 -6.12 -37.32
CA ILE A 229 23.40 -4.85 -37.39
C ILE A 229 24.02 -3.84 -36.43
N SER A 230 24.44 -2.76 -37.10
CA SER A 230 25.02 -1.49 -36.69
C SER A 230 24.54 -0.87 -35.39
N VAL A 231 25.53 -0.33 -34.67
CA VAL A 231 25.41 0.73 -33.66
C VAL A 231 24.87 1.99 -34.32
N ALA A 232 23.57 2.27 -34.14
CA ALA A 232 22.98 3.62 -34.12
C ALA A 232 21.46 3.48 -33.90
N ASP A 233 21.01 3.59 -32.65
CA ASP A 233 19.89 4.47 -32.34
C ASP A 233 19.75 4.63 -30.82
N LEU A 234 19.95 5.87 -30.38
CA LEU A 234 19.67 6.33 -29.04
C LEU A 234 18.26 6.94 -29.10
N PRO A 235 17.23 6.37 -28.45
CA PRO A 235 15.88 6.90 -28.59
C PRO A 235 15.74 8.26 -27.91
N SER A 236 15.27 9.22 -28.71
CA SER A 236 14.91 10.60 -28.37
C SER A 236 13.73 10.63 -27.38
N PRO A 237 13.58 11.65 -26.51
CA PRO A 237 12.63 11.66 -25.39
C PRO A 237 11.14 11.78 -25.76
N THR A 238 10.75 11.49 -27.00
CA THR A 238 9.39 11.65 -27.54
C THR A 238 8.56 10.36 -27.45
N ASP A 239 9.18 9.19 -27.34
CA ASP A 239 8.49 7.87 -27.39
C ASP A 239 7.72 7.50 -26.10
N LEU A 240 7.90 8.27 -25.03
CA LEU A 240 7.16 8.04 -23.77
C LEU A 240 5.70 8.56 -23.81
N ALA A 241 5.33 9.33 -24.84
CA ALA A 241 4.00 9.93 -24.98
C ALA A 241 3.07 9.16 -25.94
N GLU A 242 3.62 8.37 -26.87
CA GLU A 242 2.83 7.58 -27.83
C GLU A 242 2.47 6.18 -27.29
N LEU A 243 3.07 5.77 -26.17
CA LEU A 243 2.71 4.55 -25.43
C LEU A 243 1.53 4.75 -24.46
N ALA A 244 0.55 5.59 -24.83
CA ALA A 244 -0.61 5.96 -24.01
C ALA A 244 -1.92 5.26 -24.43
N THR A 245 -1.86 4.22 -25.26
CA THR A 245 -3.00 3.36 -25.58
C THR A 245 -3.10 2.21 -24.58
N THR A 246 -3.78 2.53 -23.48
CA THR A 246 -4.60 1.63 -22.64
C THR A 246 -3.90 0.36 -22.11
N ALA A 247 -3.73 0.29 -20.78
CA ALA A 247 -3.38 -0.93 -20.02
C ALA A 247 -3.85 -2.31 -20.59
N PRO A 248 -5.07 -2.46 -21.17
CA PRO A 248 -5.49 -3.71 -21.82
C PRO A 248 -4.62 -4.15 -23.00
N ASN A 249 -4.05 -3.22 -23.77
CA ASN A 249 -3.13 -3.53 -24.88
C ASN A 249 -1.79 -4.01 -24.34
N VAL A 250 -1.26 -3.36 -23.31
CA VAL A 250 -0.01 -3.76 -22.64
C VAL A 250 -0.12 -5.18 -22.07
N LEU A 251 -1.22 -5.47 -21.39
CA LEU A 251 -1.47 -6.81 -20.87
C LEU A 251 -1.74 -7.85 -21.96
N GLY A 252 -2.21 -7.45 -23.15
CA GLY A 252 -2.37 -8.31 -24.30
C GLY A 252 -1.07 -8.55 -25.06
N SER A 253 -0.13 -7.61 -25.00
CA SER A 253 1.17 -7.70 -25.68
C SER A 253 2.20 -8.52 -24.91
N ILE A 254 2.03 -8.70 -23.59
CA ILE A 254 2.89 -9.57 -22.79
C ILE A 254 2.56 -11.03 -23.16
N SER A 255 3.43 -11.63 -23.97
CA SER A 255 3.32 -13.02 -24.39
C SER A 255 3.93 -13.98 -23.35
N MET A 256 3.64 -15.26 -23.54
CA MET A 256 4.25 -16.35 -22.76
C MET A 256 5.74 -16.42 -23.03
N GLU A 257 6.54 -16.56 -21.96
CA GLU A 257 7.98 -16.66 -22.02
C GLU A 257 8.41 -18.14 -22.01
N PRO A 258 8.90 -18.69 -23.15
CA PRO A 258 9.19 -20.12 -23.25
C PRO A 258 10.39 -20.54 -22.38
N THR A 259 11.33 -19.63 -22.11
CA THR A 259 12.53 -19.91 -21.31
C THR A 259 12.23 -20.15 -19.82
N PHE A 260 11.00 -19.85 -19.35
CA PHE A 260 10.55 -20.24 -18.01
C PHE A 260 10.44 -21.76 -17.84
N ALA A 261 10.22 -22.50 -18.93
CA ALA A 261 10.08 -23.95 -18.88
C ALA A 261 11.37 -24.65 -18.42
N THR A 262 12.53 -24.05 -18.69
CA THR A 262 13.86 -24.57 -18.37
C THR A 262 14.65 -23.72 -17.38
N GLY A 263 14.10 -22.57 -16.97
CA GLY A 263 14.77 -21.60 -16.10
C GLY A 263 14.67 -21.86 -14.60
N GLY A 264 14.09 -22.99 -14.18
CA GLY A 264 13.96 -23.38 -12.77
C GLY A 264 15.22 -24.02 -12.19
N CYS A 265 15.12 -24.57 -10.98
CA CYS A 265 16.22 -25.27 -10.32
C CYS A 265 15.74 -26.27 -9.27
N LEU A 266 16.68 -27.10 -8.76
CA LEU A 266 16.44 -28.07 -7.69
C LEU A 266 15.22 -28.96 -7.98
N TRP A 267 14.17 -28.89 -7.16
CA TRP A 267 12.96 -29.71 -7.25
C TRP A 267 11.84 -29.08 -8.12
N PHE A 268 12.06 -27.87 -8.64
CA PHE A 268 11.13 -27.15 -9.51
C PHE A 268 11.83 -26.71 -10.82
N PRO A 269 12.18 -27.66 -11.72
CA PRO A 269 12.91 -27.35 -12.95
C PRO A 269 12.10 -26.49 -13.94
N ASN A 270 10.78 -26.68 -13.96
CA ASN A 270 9.86 -25.94 -14.82
C ASN A 270 9.06 -24.93 -14.00
N LEU A 271 9.23 -23.63 -14.27
CA LEU A 271 8.59 -22.55 -13.52
C LEU A 271 7.12 -22.31 -13.92
N LEU A 272 6.69 -22.86 -15.05
CA LEU A 272 5.33 -22.73 -15.59
C LEU A 272 4.33 -23.67 -14.90
N VAL A 273 4.84 -24.75 -14.32
CA VAL A 273 4.04 -25.79 -13.66
C VAL A 273 3.98 -25.50 -12.15
N PRO A 274 2.91 -25.95 -11.45
CA PRO A 274 2.88 -25.90 -9.99
C PRO A 274 4.07 -26.63 -9.36
N ASP A 275 4.50 -26.17 -8.18
CA ASP A 275 5.58 -26.84 -7.43
C ASP A 275 5.15 -28.29 -7.12
N PRO A 276 5.85 -29.32 -7.63
CA PRO A 276 5.49 -30.72 -7.44
C PRO A 276 5.38 -31.15 -5.97
N TYR A 277 6.13 -30.50 -5.07
CA TYR A 277 6.13 -30.78 -3.64
C TYR A 277 5.41 -29.72 -2.81
N HIS A 278 4.85 -28.69 -3.47
CA HIS A 278 4.18 -27.54 -2.85
C HIS A 278 4.99 -26.81 -1.76
N ILE A 279 6.31 -26.98 -1.72
CA ILE A 279 7.21 -26.36 -0.75
C ILE A 279 7.14 -24.84 -0.87
N LEU A 280 7.13 -24.30 -2.09
CA LEU A 280 7.09 -22.87 -2.37
C LEU A 280 5.78 -22.20 -1.88
N PRO A 281 4.56 -22.67 -2.21
CA PRO A 281 3.32 -22.13 -1.66
C PRO A 281 3.27 -22.10 -0.12
N PHE A 282 3.74 -23.16 0.54
CA PHE A 282 3.80 -23.22 2.01
C PHE A 282 4.92 -22.33 2.59
N ALA A 283 6.03 -22.15 1.88
CA ALA A 283 7.07 -21.20 2.28
C ALA A 283 6.56 -19.76 2.23
N VAL A 284 5.79 -19.39 1.19
CA VAL A 284 5.13 -18.08 1.09
C VAL A 284 4.18 -17.84 2.26
N SER A 285 3.32 -18.81 2.59
CA SER A 285 2.37 -18.68 3.70
C SER A 285 3.08 -18.52 5.05
N ALA A 286 4.15 -19.30 5.28
CA ALA A 286 4.98 -19.19 6.47
C ALA A 286 5.68 -17.83 6.58
N LEU A 287 6.24 -17.30 5.48
CA LEU A 287 6.90 -16.00 5.45
C LEU A 287 5.92 -14.85 5.67
N LEU A 288 4.72 -14.90 5.08
CA LEU A 288 3.68 -13.90 5.29
C LEU A 288 3.22 -13.89 6.74
N PHE A 289 3.01 -15.07 7.34
CA PHE A 289 2.71 -15.21 8.75
C PHE A 289 3.83 -14.61 9.62
N ALA A 290 5.09 -14.93 9.33
CA ALA A 290 6.25 -14.39 10.03
C ALA A 290 6.41 -12.87 9.88
N SER A 291 5.93 -12.29 8.77
CA SER A 291 5.93 -10.83 8.54
C SER A 291 4.81 -10.11 9.26
N MET A 292 3.70 -10.78 9.56
CA MET A 292 2.55 -10.17 10.23
C MET A 292 2.56 -10.37 11.74
N ILE A 293 3.23 -11.41 12.25
CA ILE A 293 3.27 -11.67 13.69
C ILE A 293 4.03 -10.55 14.43
N PRO A 294 3.44 -9.94 15.48
CA PRO A 294 4.14 -8.94 16.28
C PRO A 294 5.39 -9.54 16.95
N GLU A 295 6.51 -8.81 16.98
CA GLU A 295 7.73 -9.30 17.65
C GLU A 295 7.58 -9.27 19.18
N THR A 296 6.88 -8.24 19.69
CA THR A 296 6.68 -8.02 21.12
C THR A 296 5.83 -9.13 21.75
N THR A 297 6.35 -9.81 22.77
CA THR A 297 5.64 -10.87 23.50
C THR A 297 4.31 -10.40 24.07
N ALA A 298 4.25 -9.17 24.61
CA ALA A 298 3.02 -8.56 25.10
C ALA A 298 1.96 -8.41 23.99
N GLN A 299 2.36 -7.98 22.79
CA GLN A 299 1.45 -7.81 21.66
C GLN A 299 0.99 -9.15 21.08
N ARG A 300 1.88 -10.16 21.02
CA ARG A 300 1.50 -11.52 20.62
C ARG A 300 0.47 -12.12 21.56
N ARG A 301 0.67 -11.96 22.87
CA ARG A 301 -0.27 -12.45 23.88
C ARG A 301 -1.64 -11.77 23.74
N ASP A 302 -1.68 -10.45 23.56
CA ASP A 302 -2.95 -9.73 23.29
C ASP A 302 -3.61 -10.22 21.99
N LEU A 303 -2.83 -10.46 20.93
CA LEU A 303 -3.34 -10.98 19.67
C LEU A 303 -4.01 -12.35 19.85
N PHE A 304 -3.41 -13.26 20.61
CA PHE A 304 -3.99 -14.58 20.89
C PHE A 304 -4.96 -14.62 22.08
N GLY A 305 -5.29 -13.47 22.69
CA GLY A 305 -6.19 -13.40 23.84
C GLY A 305 -5.61 -14.01 25.12
N LEU A 306 -4.30 -14.21 25.19
CA LEU A 306 -3.60 -14.71 26.36
C LEU A 306 -3.47 -13.60 27.41
N LYS A 307 -3.56 -13.96 28.69
CA LYS A 307 -3.40 -13.02 29.82
C LYS A 307 -2.09 -12.23 29.68
N PRO A 308 -2.06 -10.90 29.89
CA PRO A 308 -0.80 -10.16 29.88
C PRO A 308 0.13 -10.74 30.95
N LEU A 309 1.41 -10.90 30.64
CA LEU A 309 2.42 -11.15 31.67
C LEU A 309 2.36 -9.98 32.66
N ALA A 310 2.47 -10.25 33.97
CA ALA A 310 2.41 -9.24 35.02
C ALA A 310 3.42 -8.12 34.71
N ALA A 311 2.94 -7.07 34.07
CA ALA A 311 3.77 -5.95 33.69
C ALA A 311 4.06 -5.17 34.96
N LYS A 312 5.34 -5.13 35.37
CA LYS A 312 5.82 -4.24 36.43
C LYS A 312 5.40 -2.80 36.10
N GLY A 313 4.31 -2.33 36.72
CA GLY A 313 3.93 -0.92 36.94
C GLY A 313 3.79 0.04 35.75
N ASN A 314 4.12 -0.33 34.52
CA ASN A 314 4.09 0.59 33.39
C ASN A 314 2.67 0.68 32.83
N MET A 315 1.90 1.63 33.36
CA MET A 315 0.64 2.07 32.75
C MET A 315 0.93 2.62 31.34
N THR A 316 0.86 1.74 30.34
CA THR A 316 0.84 2.16 28.95
C THR A 316 -0.48 2.85 28.70
N VAL A 317 -0.48 4.18 28.68
CA VAL A 317 -1.57 5.06 28.18
C VAL A 317 -1.75 4.89 26.65
N GLY A 318 -1.38 3.74 26.10
CA GLY A 318 -1.76 3.33 24.76
C GLY A 318 -3.16 2.76 24.84
N GLY A 319 -4.16 3.51 24.38
CA GLY A 319 -5.52 3.00 24.24
C GLY A 319 -5.48 1.62 23.60
N GLY A 320 -6.06 0.63 24.28
CA GLY A 320 -6.10 -0.74 23.79
C GLY A 320 -6.55 -0.76 22.33
N GLN A 321 -5.87 -1.57 21.51
CA GLN A 321 -6.25 -1.68 20.10
C GLN A 321 -7.74 -2.06 20.02
N SER A 322 -8.46 -1.43 19.09
CA SER A 322 -9.89 -1.67 18.94
C SER A 322 -10.14 -3.16 18.72
N ARG A 323 -11.27 -3.68 19.22
CA ARG A 323 -11.67 -5.08 19.00
C ARG A 323 -11.66 -5.43 17.50
N MET A 324 -12.14 -4.49 16.67
CA MET A 324 -12.12 -4.58 15.21
C MET A 324 -10.71 -4.69 14.63
N TRP A 325 -9.75 -3.90 15.11
CA TRP A 325 -8.37 -3.98 14.63
C TRP A 325 -7.73 -5.33 14.98
N ARG A 326 -7.98 -5.86 16.18
CA ARG A 326 -7.51 -7.19 16.56
C ARG A 326 -8.17 -8.30 15.73
N ALA A 327 -9.47 -8.19 15.47
CA ALA A 327 -10.18 -9.12 14.60
C ALA A 327 -9.58 -9.11 13.19
N LEU A 328 -9.32 -7.92 12.64
CA LEU A 328 -8.66 -7.75 11.34
C LEU A 328 -7.25 -8.35 11.32
N GLN A 329 -6.44 -8.15 12.36
CA GLN A 329 -5.11 -8.76 12.45
C GLN A 329 -5.19 -10.30 12.49
N ARG A 330 -6.14 -10.87 13.23
CA ARG A 330 -6.36 -12.31 13.27
C ARG A 330 -6.81 -12.86 11.92
N SER A 331 -7.75 -12.17 11.26
CA SER A 331 -8.20 -12.59 9.93
C SER A 331 -7.08 -12.53 8.90
N LEU A 332 -6.22 -11.51 8.95
CA LEU A 332 -5.03 -11.41 8.11
C LEU A 332 -4.04 -12.56 8.33
N LEU A 333 -3.87 -13.03 9.57
CA LEU A 333 -3.01 -14.19 9.88
C LEU A 333 -3.60 -15.52 9.39
N VAL A 334 -4.91 -15.71 9.55
CA VAL A 334 -5.61 -16.88 8.99
C VAL A 334 -5.50 -16.87 7.46
N MET A 335 -5.72 -15.71 6.86
CA MET A 335 -5.59 -15.49 5.42
C MET A 335 -4.16 -15.77 4.94
N ALA A 336 -3.13 -15.33 5.68
CA ALA A 336 -1.72 -15.63 5.36
C ALA A 336 -1.44 -17.14 5.32
N LEU A 337 -1.97 -17.91 6.28
CA LEU A 337 -1.83 -19.38 6.29
C LEU A 337 -2.64 -20.06 5.18
N ALA A 338 -3.81 -19.50 4.85
CA ALA A 338 -4.68 -20.03 3.80
C ALA A 338 -4.11 -19.83 2.38
N ILE A 339 -3.22 -18.85 2.14
CA ILE A 339 -2.61 -18.64 0.81
C ILE A 339 -1.96 -19.90 0.27
N GLY A 340 -1.20 -20.63 1.09
CA GLY A 340 -0.43 -21.80 0.63
C GLY A 340 -1.34 -22.83 -0.03
N PRO A 341 -2.33 -23.38 0.69
CA PRO A 341 -3.31 -24.31 0.13
C PRO A 341 -4.12 -23.72 -1.03
N VAL A 342 -4.55 -22.45 -0.94
CA VAL A 342 -5.41 -21.83 -1.97
C VAL A 342 -4.66 -21.59 -3.28
N THR A 343 -3.34 -21.40 -3.22
CA THR A 343 -2.51 -21.07 -4.40
C THR A 343 -1.63 -22.25 -4.83
N MET A 344 -1.86 -23.46 -4.33
CA MET A 344 -1.01 -24.61 -4.60
C MET A 344 -0.95 -25.00 -6.08
N ASP A 345 -2.02 -24.73 -6.84
CA ASP A 345 -2.14 -25.00 -8.28
C ASP A 345 -1.57 -23.87 -9.16
N MET A 346 -0.96 -22.85 -8.57
CA MET A 346 -0.37 -21.74 -9.33
C MET A 346 1.07 -22.08 -9.77
N PRO A 347 1.54 -21.52 -10.91
CA PRO A 347 2.91 -21.72 -11.40
C PRO A 347 3.98 -21.39 -10.34
N ALA A 348 5.03 -22.22 -10.27
CA ALA A 348 6.12 -22.06 -9.30
C ALA A 348 6.84 -20.70 -9.40
N ALA A 349 6.92 -20.08 -10.58
CA ALA A 349 7.45 -18.72 -10.77
C ALA A 349 6.76 -17.68 -9.87
N LEU A 350 5.44 -17.78 -9.71
CA LEU A 350 4.67 -16.83 -8.90
C LEU A 350 5.05 -16.94 -7.43
N HIS A 351 5.13 -18.17 -6.90
CA HIS A 351 5.53 -18.39 -5.51
C HIS A 351 6.97 -18.00 -5.27
N LEU A 352 7.88 -18.23 -6.22
CA LEU A 352 9.29 -17.86 -6.09
C LEU A 352 9.47 -16.33 -5.98
N TYR A 353 8.81 -15.57 -6.86
CA TYR A 353 8.78 -14.11 -6.77
C TYR A 353 8.10 -13.63 -5.49
N TRP A 354 6.98 -14.22 -5.11
CA TRP A 354 6.24 -13.82 -3.91
C TRP A 354 7.06 -14.06 -2.64
N MET A 355 7.68 -15.24 -2.54
CA MET A 355 8.56 -15.64 -1.44
C MET A 355 9.71 -14.65 -1.27
N SER A 356 10.44 -14.37 -2.36
CA SER A 356 11.57 -13.45 -2.35
C SER A 356 11.16 -12.02 -2.00
N SER A 357 10.03 -11.52 -2.51
CA SER A 357 9.52 -10.18 -2.20
C SER A 357 9.12 -10.02 -0.73
N VAL A 358 8.44 -11.02 -0.15
CA VAL A 358 8.10 -11.04 1.29
C VAL A 358 9.34 -11.21 2.14
N GLY A 359 10.27 -12.06 1.74
CA GLY A 359 11.57 -12.25 2.39
C GLY A 359 12.37 -10.94 2.45
N CYS A 360 12.46 -10.21 1.32
CA CYS A 360 13.10 -8.89 1.28
C CYS A 360 12.41 -7.90 2.21
N SER A 361 11.07 -7.87 2.24
CA SER A 361 10.31 -7.01 3.17
C SER A 361 10.64 -7.30 4.64
N LEU A 362 10.78 -8.59 5.00
CA LEU A 362 11.20 -9.03 6.33
C LEU A 362 12.62 -8.56 6.66
N VAL A 363 13.57 -8.78 5.75
CA VAL A 363 14.97 -8.38 5.91
C VAL A 363 15.06 -6.86 6.09
N VAL A 364 14.39 -6.08 5.25
CA VAL A 364 14.37 -4.61 5.33
C VAL A 364 13.76 -4.15 6.66
N THR A 365 12.62 -4.71 7.04
CA THR A 365 11.93 -4.31 8.29
C THR A 365 12.76 -4.65 9.52
N ARG A 366 13.36 -5.84 9.57
CA ARG A 366 14.24 -6.26 10.69
C ARG A 366 15.55 -5.49 10.69
N GLY A 367 16.15 -5.27 9.52
CA GLY A 367 17.36 -4.50 9.34
C GLY A 367 17.21 -3.07 9.85
N ILE A 368 16.16 -2.37 9.44
CA ILE A 368 15.88 -0.99 9.90
C ILE A 368 15.67 -0.94 11.42
N ARG A 369 14.96 -1.92 12.00
CA ARG A 369 14.74 -1.99 13.45
C ARG A 369 16.04 -2.24 14.23
N LYS A 370 16.91 -3.09 13.71
CA LYS A 370 18.22 -3.40 14.30
C LYS A 370 19.17 -2.20 14.19
N LEU A 371 19.19 -1.53 13.04
CA LEU A 371 20.06 -0.39 12.77
C LEU A 371 19.59 0.89 13.48
N MET A 372 18.28 1.09 13.59
CA MET A 372 17.69 2.27 14.23
C MET A 372 16.70 1.85 15.33
N PRO A 373 17.17 1.46 16.52
CA PRO A 373 16.27 1.07 17.60
C PRO A 373 15.39 2.25 18.05
N ILE A 374 14.13 1.95 18.32
CA ILE A 374 13.18 2.92 18.87
C ILE A 374 13.52 3.09 20.36
N PRO A 375 13.88 4.30 20.82
CA PRO A 375 14.22 4.52 22.22
C PRO A 375 13.00 4.24 23.09
N LYS A 376 13.18 3.40 24.12
CA LYS A 376 12.15 3.18 25.14
C LYS A 376 11.98 4.50 25.90
N SER A 377 10.73 4.95 26.07
CA SER A 377 10.44 6.11 26.93
C SER A 377 10.92 5.79 28.34
N SER A 378 12.00 6.43 28.78
CA SER A 378 12.57 6.25 30.13
C SER A 378 11.69 6.85 31.22
N VAL A 379 10.71 7.66 30.84
CA VAL A 379 9.82 8.35 31.78
C VAL A 379 8.78 7.35 32.29
N LYS A 380 8.88 7.03 33.59
CA LYS A 380 7.87 6.23 34.29
C LYS A 380 6.59 7.07 34.47
N PRO A 381 5.40 6.44 34.51
CA PRO A 381 4.17 7.14 34.85
C PRO A 381 4.32 7.81 36.23
N CYS A 382 3.89 9.06 36.36
CA CYS A 382 3.86 9.75 37.65
C CYS A 382 3.00 8.93 38.62
N THR A 383 3.60 8.43 39.70
CA THR A 383 2.92 7.60 40.73
C THR A 383 2.07 8.44 41.69
N GLY A 384 2.03 9.76 41.52
CA GLY A 384 1.27 10.67 42.38
C GLY A 384 1.88 10.86 43.78
N LEU A 385 3.07 10.31 44.02
CA LEU A 385 3.85 10.40 45.25
C LEU A 385 4.93 11.50 45.21
N GLU A 386 4.96 12.29 44.15
CA GLU A 386 5.97 13.33 43.98
C GLU A 386 5.58 14.54 44.83
N VAL A 387 6.43 14.86 45.82
CA VAL A 387 6.30 16.02 46.70
C VAL A 387 6.13 17.27 45.83
N PRO A 388 5.14 18.14 46.08
CA PRO A 388 4.91 19.34 45.29
C PRO A 388 5.99 20.38 45.57
N LEU A 389 7.22 20.11 45.13
CA LEU A 389 8.32 21.06 45.21
C LEU A 389 8.18 22.02 44.02
N LEU A 390 7.36 23.05 44.20
CA LEU A 390 7.32 24.21 43.31
C LEU A 390 8.66 24.93 43.42
N ARG A 391 9.50 24.85 42.39
CA ARG A 391 10.68 25.71 42.29
C ARG A 391 10.18 27.16 42.25
N PRO A 392 10.58 28.04 43.19
CA PRO A 392 10.18 29.45 43.15
C PRO A 392 10.65 30.07 41.83
N LYS A 393 9.86 31.01 41.30
CA LYS A 393 10.25 31.78 40.11
C LYS A 393 11.52 32.57 40.44
N PRO A 394 12.50 32.64 39.52
CA PRO A 394 13.67 33.48 39.69
C PRO A 394 13.29 34.97 39.72
#